data_AF-A0A0R1LEU3-F1
#
_entry.id   AF-A0A0R1LEU3-F1
#
_cell.length_a   1.000
_cell.length_b   1.000
_cell.length_c   1.000
_cell.angle_alpha   90.00
_cell.angle_beta   90.00
_cell.angle_gamma   90.00
#
_symmetry.space_group_name_H-M   'P 1'
#
loop_
_entity.id
_entity.type
_entity.pdbx_description
1 polymer ?
#
loop_
_entity_poly.entity_id
_entity_poly.type
_entity_poly.pdbx_seq_one_letter_code
_entity_poly.pdbx_strand_id
1 'polypeptide(L)'
;MLQELSIKNFAIIDHLDVTFKNGMTVLTGETGAGKSIIIDAVGLLAGGRGSASFVRTGTSKAVIQGSFVFPKNGVTYHVLDDLGIDHEDGSVILQREIHANGRNVCRVNGMLVNTSTLKRIGETAVDIHGQNEHQELMQPDKHLGMLDEFAGTKVAQLRQKYQDLYRAYKKLKATLENRRANEKEWAQHLDMLKFQVSEIEDAQLQEGEEEALIAERDRLDNFQKINDALQRTQVILTGEDTVPGANDQIGSAMQAMQGIADFAPDFKEIATSLENAYYTLSDAVGDVSSQLDSLEWDEGRLDEIERRLEVINQLKYKYGDSEAQVLKYYDQIAAELKQMEATDETADDLEDRVSAQETQLQALGDQLSTARQAAAKHLETAIHHELADLYMAKTVFAVHFERPTGHPLLSSGVDQVEFYLRTNPGEAMRPLAKIASGGELSRIMLALKTIFSESQGVTSIIFDEVDTGVSGRVAQAIAEKISGIAQNSQVLCITHLPQVAAMADHHFFIAKQIVGDRTETKLTRLSATKRIDELARMSAGTQVTKLAVEHAHELLTLADEVKAKRQSIK
;
A
#
# COMPACT_ATOMS: atom_id res chain seq x y z
N MET A 1 -32.98 3.31 6.10
CA MET A 1 -34.21 4.07 5.87
C MET A 1 -34.05 5.42 6.54
N LEU A 2 -34.30 6.51 5.82
CA LEU A 2 -34.54 7.83 6.39
C LEU A 2 -35.86 7.78 7.15
N GLN A 3 -35.81 7.95 8.47
CA GLN A 3 -36.99 7.99 9.35
C GLN A 3 -37.54 9.40 9.46
N GLU A 4 -36.67 10.37 9.71
CA GLU A 4 -37.05 11.76 9.96
C GLU A 4 -36.12 12.71 9.23
N LEU A 5 -36.68 13.78 8.70
CA LEU A 5 -35.94 14.88 8.10
C LEU A 5 -36.42 16.19 8.73
N SER A 6 -35.49 16.91 9.32
CA SER A 6 -35.71 18.25 9.86
C SER A 6 -34.87 19.27 9.08
N ILE A 7 -35.53 20.29 8.57
CA ILE A 7 -34.91 21.38 7.80
C ILE A 7 -35.26 22.69 8.48
N LYS A 8 -34.27 23.56 8.64
CA LYS A 8 -34.43 24.91 9.17
C LYS A 8 -33.65 25.93 8.35
N ASN A 9 -34.31 27.01 7.97
CA ASN A 9 -33.74 28.16 7.23
C ASN A 9 -33.03 27.78 5.92
N PHE A 10 -33.58 26.84 5.15
CA PHE A 10 -32.97 26.33 3.92
C PHE A 10 -33.79 26.77 2.71
N ALA A 11 -33.20 27.57 1.83
CA ALA A 11 -33.86 28.18 0.67
C ALA A 11 -35.21 28.84 1.06
N ILE A 12 -36.34 28.36 0.53
CA ILE A 12 -37.70 28.85 0.85
C ILE A 12 -38.36 28.15 2.04
N ILE A 13 -37.67 27.19 2.67
CA ILE A 13 -38.14 26.47 3.87
C ILE A 13 -37.67 27.23 5.11
N ASP A 14 -38.63 27.69 5.93
CA ASP A 14 -38.33 28.26 7.25
C ASP A 14 -38.08 27.14 8.26
N HIS A 15 -39.06 26.23 8.36
CA HIS A 15 -38.98 25.04 9.17
C HIS A 15 -39.83 23.93 8.54
N LEU A 16 -39.29 22.72 8.49
CA LEU A 16 -39.97 21.53 7.99
C LEU A 16 -39.51 20.31 8.79
N ASP A 17 -40.46 19.60 9.38
CA ASP A 17 -40.25 18.28 10.00
C ASP A 17 -41.12 17.25 9.30
N VAL A 18 -40.50 16.14 8.89
CA VAL A 18 -41.18 15.08 8.13
C VAL A 18 -40.75 13.73 8.66
N THR A 19 -41.74 12.89 8.95
CA THR A 19 -41.51 11.47 9.24
C THR A 19 -41.86 10.63 8.02
N PHE A 20 -40.90 9.83 7.56
CA PHE A 20 -41.05 8.90 6.46
C PHE A 20 -41.32 7.48 6.96
N LYS A 21 -41.78 6.64 6.04
CA LYS A 21 -42.03 5.21 6.26
C LYS A 21 -41.36 4.42 5.13
N ASN A 22 -41.29 3.10 5.31
CA ASN A 22 -40.86 2.18 4.27
C ASN A 22 -41.80 2.22 3.05
N GLY A 23 -41.32 1.72 1.92
CA GLY A 23 -42.05 1.72 0.65
C GLY A 23 -41.78 2.97 -0.17
N MET A 24 -42.68 3.22 -1.13
CA MET A 24 -42.60 4.31 -2.08
C MET A 24 -43.30 5.55 -1.53
N THR A 25 -42.54 6.59 -1.25
CA THR A 25 -43.06 7.91 -0.91
C THR A 25 -42.96 8.84 -2.11
N VAL A 26 -44.08 9.38 -2.56
CA VAL A 26 -44.14 10.36 -3.64
C VAL A 26 -44.40 11.78 -3.11
N LEU A 27 -43.68 12.74 -3.68
CA LEU A 27 -43.78 14.18 -3.43
C LEU A 27 -44.36 14.86 -4.68
N THR A 28 -45.63 15.30 -4.63
CA THR A 28 -46.28 16.09 -5.70
C THR A 28 -46.54 17.52 -5.25
N GLY A 29 -46.91 18.40 -6.17
CA GLY A 29 -47.17 19.81 -5.86
C GLY A 29 -46.87 20.73 -7.03
N GLU A 30 -47.02 22.03 -6.81
CA GLU A 30 -46.76 23.04 -7.83
C GLU A 30 -45.26 23.14 -8.20
N THR A 31 -44.97 23.58 -9.42
CA THR A 31 -43.60 23.83 -9.87
C THR A 31 -42.97 24.93 -9.02
N GLY A 32 -41.73 24.70 -8.56
CA GLY A 32 -41.03 25.63 -7.67
C GLY A 32 -41.61 25.70 -6.24
N ALA A 33 -42.51 24.80 -5.83
CA ALA A 33 -43.01 24.71 -4.44
C ALA A 33 -41.97 24.19 -3.44
N GLY A 34 -40.79 23.79 -3.90
CA GLY A 34 -39.70 23.29 -3.07
C GLY A 34 -39.57 21.76 -3.04
N LYS A 35 -40.08 21.06 -4.06
CA LYS A 35 -39.89 19.60 -4.22
C LYS A 35 -38.40 19.24 -4.28
N SER A 36 -37.66 19.78 -5.26
CA SER A 36 -36.23 19.53 -5.42
C SER A 36 -35.40 20.01 -4.22
N ILE A 37 -35.88 21.04 -3.49
CA ILE A 37 -35.22 21.53 -2.27
C ILE A 37 -35.16 20.46 -1.17
N ILE A 38 -36.17 19.59 -1.08
CA ILE A 38 -36.14 18.47 -0.13
C ILE A 38 -35.07 17.45 -0.54
N ILE A 39 -34.93 17.18 -1.84
CA ILE A 39 -33.90 16.27 -2.34
C ILE A 39 -32.51 16.86 -2.17
N ASP A 40 -32.33 18.14 -2.47
CA ASP A 40 -31.08 18.88 -2.22
C ASP A 40 -30.69 18.79 -0.74
N ALA A 41 -31.65 18.89 0.18
CA ALA A 41 -31.40 18.75 1.60
C ALA A 41 -30.91 17.34 1.98
N VAL A 42 -31.52 16.29 1.42
CA VAL A 42 -31.04 14.91 1.64
C VAL A 42 -29.68 14.68 0.97
N GLY A 43 -29.42 15.24 -0.21
CA GLY A 43 -28.11 15.18 -0.87
C GLY A 43 -27.02 15.86 -0.07
N LEU A 44 -27.32 16.96 0.61
CA LEU A 44 -26.39 17.61 1.53
C LEU A 44 -26.07 16.76 2.77
N LEU A 45 -27.06 16.03 3.29
CA LEU A 45 -26.84 15.03 4.35
C LEU A 45 -26.00 13.85 3.87
N ALA A 46 -26.13 13.47 2.60
CA ALA A 46 -25.30 12.44 1.96
C ALA A 46 -23.89 12.93 1.59
N GLY A 47 -23.51 14.16 1.95
CA GLY A 47 -22.17 14.71 1.70
C GLY A 47 -22.02 15.53 0.41
N GLY A 48 -23.13 15.90 -0.23
CA GLY A 48 -23.16 16.80 -1.38
C GLY A 48 -22.53 18.18 -1.13
N ARG A 49 -22.36 18.97 -2.20
CA ARG A 49 -21.72 20.29 -2.14
C ARG A 49 -22.69 21.33 -1.57
N GLY A 50 -22.34 21.91 -0.43
CA GLY A 50 -23.08 23.00 0.20
C GLY A 50 -22.65 24.37 -0.35
N SER A 51 -23.63 25.24 -0.60
CA SER A 51 -23.42 26.64 -1.00
C SER A 51 -24.15 27.57 -0.02
N ALA A 52 -23.57 28.75 0.24
CA ALA A 52 -24.22 29.80 1.02
C ALA A 52 -25.53 30.29 0.38
N SER A 53 -25.71 30.08 -0.93
CA SER A 53 -26.96 30.38 -1.64
C SER A 53 -28.16 29.57 -1.14
N PHE A 54 -27.93 28.44 -0.47
CA PHE A 54 -28.99 27.64 0.13
C PHE A 54 -29.46 28.19 1.48
N VAL A 55 -28.78 29.18 2.06
CA VAL A 55 -29.21 29.78 3.33
C VAL A 55 -30.35 30.76 3.05
N ARG A 56 -31.49 30.58 3.75
CA ARG A 56 -32.68 31.45 3.62
C ARG A 56 -32.28 32.91 3.86
N THR A 57 -32.73 33.80 2.97
CA THR A 57 -32.40 35.23 3.03
C THR A 57 -32.78 35.83 4.39
N GLY A 58 -31.86 36.60 4.99
CA GLY A 58 -32.06 37.23 6.31
C GLY A 58 -31.78 36.30 7.49
N THR A 59 -31.25 35.10 7.27
CA THR A 59 -30.83 34.17 8.33
C THR A 59 -29.31 33.96 8.32
N SER A 60 -28.73 33.62 9.47
CA SER A 60 -27.27 33.45 9.60
C SER A 60 -26.78 32.05 9.22
N LYS A 61 -27.67 31.04 9.29
CA LYS A 61 -27.36 29.65 8.95
C LYS A 61 -28.61 28.84 8.59
N ALA A 62 -28.40 27.83 7.75
CA ALA A 62 -29.31 26.72 7.51
C ALA A 62 -28.86 25.48 8.29
N VAL A 63 -29.81 24.70 8.79
CA VAL A 63 -29.56 23.43 9.52
C VAL A 63 -30.42 22.36 8.89
N ILE A 64 -29.80 21.23 8.53
CA ILE A 64 -30.46 20.06 7.98
C ILE A 64 -30.06 18.88 8.87
N GLN A 65 -31.02 18.09 9.30
CA GLN A 65 -30.81 16.92 10.13
C GLN A 65 -31.67 15.76 9.63
N GLY A 66 -31.08 14.58 9.50
CA GLY A 66 -31.78 13.36 9.11
C GLY A 66 -31.48 12.24 10.08
N SER A 67 -32.52 11.53 10.53
CA SER A 67 -32.40 10.31 11.32
C SER A 67 -32.52 9.09 10.40
N PHE A 68 -31.53 8.21 10.44
CA PHE A 68 -31.44 7.02 9.62
C PHE A 68 -31.38 5.76 10.48
N VAL A 69 -32.02 4.69 10.02
CA VAL A 69 -31.87 3.34 10.58
C VAL A 69 -31.41 2.40 9.48
N PHE A 70 -30.35 1.63 9.74
CA PHE A 70 -29.75 0.73 8.76
C PHE A 70 -30.00 -0.74 9.12
N PRO A 71 -29.95 -1.66 8.14
CA PRO A 71 -29.94 -3.10 8.41
C PRO A 71 -28.77 -3.46 9.31
N LYS A 72 -28.96 -4.38 10.27
CA LYS A 72 -27.93 -4.77 11.26
C LYS A 72 -26.59 -5.22 10.65
N ASN A 73 -26.63 -5.79 9.45
CA ASN A 73 -25.43 -6.23 8.70
C ASN A 73 -25.14 -5.31 7.50
N GLY A 74 -25.62 -4.07 7.53
CA GLY A 74 -25.42 -3.10 6.45
C GLY A 74 -24.00 -2.56 6.42
N VAL A 75 -23.50 -2.23 5.23
CA VAL A 75 -22.16 -1.67 4.99
C VAL A 75 -21.93 -0.39 5.81
N THR A 76 -22.99 0.39 6.05
CA THR A 76 -22.91 1.65 6.80
C THR A 76 -22.39 1.48 8.22
N TYR A 77 -22.80 0.44 8.96
CA TYR A 77 -22.33 0.23 10.34
C TYR A 77 -20.83 -0.09 10.37
N HIS A 78 -20.33 -0.91 9.44
CA HIS A 78 -18.89 -1.17 9.31
C HIS A 78 -18.10 0.11 8.99
N VAL A 79 -18.63 0.99 8.15
CA VAL A 79 -17.99 2.29 7.87
C VAL A 79 -17.97 3.18 9.11
N LEU A 80 -19.01 3.13 9.96
CA LEU A 80 -19.05 3.86 11.23
C LEU A 80 -18.03 3.30 12.24
N ASP A 81 -17.92 1.97 12.35
CA ASP A 81 -16.91 1.28 13.17
C ASP A 81 -15.49 1.67 12.78
N ASP A 82 -15.17 1.63 11.48
CA ASP A 82 -13.87 2.04 10.92
C ASP A 82 -13.51 3.49 11.29
N LEU A 83 -14.52 4.35 11.44
CA LEU A 83 -14.38 5.77 11.75
C LEU A 83 -14.44 6.05 13.26
N GLY A 84 -14.69 5.03 14.09
CA GLY A 84 -14.86 5.17 15.53
C GLY A 84 -16.12 5.93 15.94
N ILE A 85 -17.18 5.88 15.12
CA ILE A 85 -18.45 6.55 15.40
C ILE A 85 -19.42 5.56 16.05
N ASP A 86 -19.79 5.86 17.28
CA ASP A 86 -20.70 5.04 18.06
C ASP A 86 -22.13 5.05 17.50
N HIS A 87 -22.80 3.90 17.56
CA HIS A 87 -24.13 3.65 17.02
C HIS A 87 -24.93 2.59 17.80
N GLU A 88 -24.67 2.43 19.10
CA GLU A 88 -25.34 1.44 20.00
C GLU A 88 -26.89 1.44 19.92
N ASP A 89 -27.51 2.61 19.70
CA ASP A 89 -28.98 2.77 19.64
C ASP A 89 -29.59 2.32 18.30
N GLY A 90 -28.79 1.86 17.33
CA GLY A 90 -29.26 1.43 16.01
C GLY A 90 -29.80 2.53 15.10
N SER A 91 -29.77 3.80 15.55
CA SER A 91 -30.11 4.98 14.76
C SER A 91 -28.90 5.88 14.59
N VAL A 92 -28.82 6.54 13.42
CA VAL A 92 -27.70 7.41 13.04
C VAL A 92 -28.27 8.75 12.60
N ILE A 93 -27.84 9.80 13.26
CA ILE A 93 -28.23 11.17 12.99
C ILE A 93 -27.14 11.83 12.16
N LEU A 94 -27.46 12.15 10.91
CA LEU A 94 -26.62 12.99 10.04
C LEU A 94 -27.10 14.43 10.16
N GLN A 95 -26.17 15.37 10.33
CA GLN A 95 -26.47 16.79 10.41
C GLN A 95 -25.49 17.63 9.58
N ARG A 96 -26.04 18.58 8.82
CA ARG A 96 -25.30 19.55 8.02
C ARG A 96 -25.73 20.97 8.41
N GLU A 97 -24.78 21.82 8.80
CA GLU A 97 -25.00 23.25 8.95
C GLU A 97 -24.24 24.03 7.89
N ILE A 98 -24.92 24.98 7.25
CA ILE A 98 -24.35 25.89 6.26
C ILE A 98 -24.55 27.32 6.75
N HIS A 99 -23.46 28.04 6.95
CA HIS A 99 -23.49 29.44 7.34
C HIS A 99 -23.52 30.36 6.11
N ALA A 100 -24.12 31.54 6.26
CA ALA A 100 -24.17 32.55 5.21
C ALA A 100 -22.76 33.05 4.79
N ASN A 101 -21.76 32.91 5.66
CA ASN A 101 -20.36 33.23 5.37
C ASN A 101 -19.60 32.10 4.63
N GLY A 102 -20.28 31.03 4.23
CA GLY A 102 -19.70 29.88 3.51
C GLY A 102 -19.13 28.78 4.41
N ARG A 103 -19.06 28.97 5.73
CA ARG A 103 -18.61 27.92 6.66
C ARG A 103 -19.61 26.76 6.70
N ASN A 104 -19.10 25.54 6.53
CA ASN A 104 -19.88 24.30 6.62
C ASN A 104 -19.47 23.53 7.89
N VAL A 105 -20.43 22.95 8.60
CA VAL A 105 -20.19 22.08 9.75
C VAL A 105 -20.98 20.79 9.54
N CYS A 106 -20.30 19.65 9.61
CA CYS A 106 -20.92 18.33 9.49
C CYS A 106 -20.85 17.61 10.85
N ARG A 107 -21.94 16.94 11.23
CA ARG A 107 -21.97 16.09 12.42
C ARG A 107 -22.62 14.75 12.12
N VAL A 108 -22.11 13.71 12.79
CA VAL A 108 -22.70 12.36 12.81
C VAL A 108 -22.83 11.95 14.27
N ASN A 109 -24.05 11.66 14.72
CA ASN A 109 -24.36 11.37 16.14
C ASN A 109 -23.79 12.44 17.10
N GLY A 110 -23.81 13.70 16.68
CA GLY A 110 -23.28 14.84 17.45
C GLY A 110 -21.76 15.04 17.34
N MET A 111 -20.99 14.07 16.84
CA MET A 111 -19.55 14.18 16.63
C MET A 111 -19.23 15.02 15.38
N LEU A 112 -18.26 15.94 15.49
CA LEU A 112 -17.81 16.74 14.36
C LEU A 112 -17.01 15.90 13.37
N VAL A 113 -17.40 15.94 12.10
CA VAL A 113 -16.70 15.27 11.00
C VAL A 113 -16.44 16.26 9.86
N ASN A 114 -15.49 15.92 8.98
CA ASN A 114 -15.28 16.67 7.75
C ASN A 114 -16.27 16.20 6.64
N THR A 115 -16.37 16.97 5.57
CA THR A 115 -17.31 16.68 4.46
C THR A 115 -16.97 15.37 3.74
N SER A 116 -15.69 14.99 3.64
CA SER A 116 -15.28 13.72 3.02
C SER A 116 -15.74 12.50 3.81
N THR A 117 -15.67 12.56 5.15
CA THR A 117 -16.17 11.52 6.04
C THR A 117 -17.69 11.43 5.95
N LEU A 118 -18.39 12.57 5.97
CA LEU A 118 -19.84 12.59 5.78
C LEU A 118 -20.24 11.99 4.42
N LYS A 119 -19.49 12.30 3.36
CA LYS A 119 -19.70 11.74 2.02
C LYS A 119 -19.50 10.22 2.00
N ARG A 120 -18.43 9.72 2.61
CA ARG A 120 -18.17 8.26 2.72
C ARG A 120 -19.31 7.51 3.42
N ILE A 121 -19.91 8.11 4.45
CA ILE A 121 -21.09 7.54 5.14
C ILE A 121 -22.33 7.68 4.25
N GLY A 122 -22.56 8.86 3.69
CA GLY A 122 -23.70 9.20 2.84
C GLY A 122 -23.86 8.29 1.62
N GLU A 123 -22.76 7.96 0.94
CA GLU A 123 -22.72 7.04 -0.20
C GLU A 123 -23.26 5.64 0.12
N THR A 124 -23.25 5.22 1.39
CA THR A 124 -23.83 3.94 1.83
C THR A 124 -25.27 4.07 2.30
N ALA A 125 -25.72 5.29 2.63
CA ALA A 125 -26.99 5.55 3.29
C ALA A 125 -28.09 5.97 2.30
N VAL A 126 -27.74 6.82 1.33
CA VAL A 126 -28.69 7.37 0.36
C VAL A 126 -28.07 7.36 -1.03
N ASP A 127 -28.84 6.85 -2.00
CA ASP A 127 -28.52 6.95 -3.42
C ASP A 127 -29.51 7.90 -4.09
N ILE A 128 -28.99 8.96 -4.73
CA ILE A 128 -29.81 10.03 -5.31
C ILE A 128 -29.65 10.04 -6.82
N HIS A 129 -30.78 9.99 -7.51
CA HIS A 129 -30.87 10.02 -8.96
C HIS A 129 -31.49 11.35 -9.41
N GLY A 130 -30.64 12.27 -9.87
CA GLY A 130 -31.04 13.58 -10.39
C GLY A 130 -30.02 14.16 -11.39
N GLN A 131 -30.26 15.38 -11.87
CA GLN A 131 -29.52 15.99 -13.00
C GLN A 131 -28.01 16.22 -12.78
N ASN A 132 -27.49 16.17 -11.54
CA ASN A 132 -26.15 16.67 -11.21
C ASN A 132 -25.25 15.74 -10.35
N GLU A 133 -25.59 14.47 -10.13
CA GLU A 133 -24.86 13.64 -9.13
C GLU A 133 -24.06 12.48 -9.72
N HIS A 134 -22.91 12.22 -9.06
CA HIS A 134 -21.89 11.23 -9.44
C HIS A 134 -22.45 9.82 -9.22
N GLN A 135 -23.18 9.31 -10.21
CA GLN A 135 -23.69 7.95 -10.19
C GLN A 135 -22.52 6.97 -10.12
N GLU A 136 -22.53 6.06 -9.16
CA GLU A 136 -21.54 4.97 -9.05
C GLU A 136 -21.43 4.18 -10.36
N LEU A 137 -22.56 4.02 -11.07
CA LEU A 137 -22.66 3.41 -12.40
C LEU A 137 -21.88 4.16 -13.48
N MET A 138 -21.55 5.43 -13.28
CA MET A 138 -20.76 6.23 -14.22
C MET A 138 -19.25 6.17 -13.91
N GLN A 139 -18.84 5.45 -12.87
CA GLN A 139 -17.44 5.27 -12.49
C GLN A 139 -16.94 3.89 -12.94
N PRO A 140 -16.07 3.79 -13.96
CA PRO A 140 -15.58 2.52 -14.48
C PRO A 140 -14.92 1.63 -13.40
N ASP A 141 -14.20 2.23 -12.45
CA ASP A 141 -13.53 1.51 -11.36
C ASP A 141 -14.49 0.70 -10.45
N LYS A 142 -15.78 1.04 -10.47
CA LYS A 142 -16.82 0.39 -9.66
C LYS A 142 -17.51 -0.77 -10.40
N HIS A 143 -17.42 -0.83 -11.73
CA HIS A 143 -18.16 -1.80 -12.55
C HIS A 143 -17.75 -3.24 -12.25
N LEU A 144 -16.46 -3.50 -12.00
CA LEU A 144 -15.98 -4.82 -11.60
C LEU A 144 -16.59 -5.27 -10.26
N GLY A 145 -16.70 -4.35 -9.30
CA GLY A 145 -17.32 -4.62 -8.00
C GLY A 145 -18.80 -4.98 -8.16
N MET A 146 -19.54 -4.21 -8.96
CA MET A 146 -20.96 -4.47 -9.25
C MET A 146 -21.18 -5.82 -9.94
N LEU A 147 -20.31 -6.18 -10.89
CA LEU A 147 -20.39 -7.48 -11.55
C LEU A 147 -20.10 -8.62 -10.56
N ASP A 148 -19.07 -8.50 -9.72
CA ASP A 148 -18.73 -9.50 -8.70
C ASP A 148 -19.87 -9.71 -7.71
N GLU A 149 -20.55 -8.62 -7.32
CA GLU A 149 -21.68 -8.64 -6.41
C GLU A 149 -22.90 -9.35 -7.03
N PHE A 150 -23.23 -9.00 -8.28
CA PHE A 150 -24.29 -9.66 -9.05
C PHE A 150 -23.98 -11.15 -9.29
N ALA A 151 -22.72 -11.51 -9.50
CA ALA A 151 -22.31 -12.89 -9.75
C ALA A 151 -22.43 -13.81 -8.52
N GLY A 152 -22.61 -13.24 -7.33
CA GLY A 152 -22.93 -13.96 -6.10
C GLY A 152 -21.80 -14.82 -5.55
N THR A 153 -22.17 -15.85 -4.78
CA THR A 153 -21.26 -16.61 -3.91
C THR A 153 -20.13 -17.34 -4.65
N LYS A 154 -20.37 -17.81 -5.87
CA LYS A 154 -19.37 -18.55 -6.66
C LYS A 154 -18.17 -17.67 -7.03
N VAL A 155 -18.42 -16.44 -7.50
CA VAL A 155 -17.36 -15.48 -7.82
C VAL A 155 -16.72 -14.95 -6.54
N ALA A 156 -17.50 -14.71 -5.48
CA ALA A 156 -16.96 -14.28 -4.18
C ALA A 156 -15.93 -15.28 -3.60
N GLN A 157 -16.20 -16.59 -3.67
CA GLN A 157 -15.26 -17.62 -3.20
C GLN A 157 -13.97 -17.67 -4.01
N LEU A 158 -14.05 -17.57 -5.34
CA LEU A 158 -12.87 -17.55 -6.22
C LEU A 158 -12.05 -16.27 -6.00
N ARG A 159 -12.72 -15.12 -5.86
CA ARG A 159 -12.08 -13.84 -5.56
C ARG A 159 -11.35 -13.88 -4.22
N GLN A 160 -11.96 -14.44 -3.17
CA GLN A 160 -11.30 -14.55 -1.87
C GLN A 160 -10.02 -15.41 -1.95
N LYS A 161 -10.11 -16.59 -2.58
CA LYS A 161 -8.94 -17.45 -2.82
C LYS A 161 -7.84 -16.73 -3.59
N TYR A 162 -8.22 -15.97 -4.63
CA TYR A 162 -7.28 -15.19 -5.43
C TYR A 162 -6.60 -14.10 -4.57
N GLN A 163 -7.36 -13.37 -3.77
CA GLN A 163 -6.82 -12.32 -2.91
C GLN A 163 -5.87 -12.84 -1.84
N ASP A 164 -6.17 -13.99 -1.24
CA ASP A 164 -5.30 -14.61 -0.24
C ASP A 164 -3.98 -15.08 -0.85
N LEU A 165 -4.04 -15.70 -2.04
CA LEU A 165 -2.84 -16.08 -2.79
C LEU A 165 -2.04 -14.85 -3.27
N TYR A 166 -2.72 -13.79 -3.71
CA TYR A 166 -2.09 -12.53 -4.11
C TYR A 166 -1.33 -11.86 -2.96
N ARG A 167 -1.89 -11.87 -1.75
CA ARG A 167 -1.21 -11.34 -0.55
C ARG A 167 0.05 -12.15 -0.24
N ALA A 168 -0.03 -13.48 -0.33
CA ALA A 168 1.13 -14.36 -0.15
C ALA A 168 2.22 -14.10 -1.20
N TYR A 169 1.83 -14.02 -2.48
CA TYR A 169 2.72 -13.68 -3.59
C TYR A 169 3.41 -12.34 -3.38
N LYS A 170 2.66 -11.29 -3.02
CA LYS A 170 3.22 -9.95 -2.81
C LYS A 170 4.24 -9.94 -1.66
N LYS A 171 3.98 -10.68 -0.57
CA LYS A 171 4.91 -10.82 0.55
C LYS A 171 6.19 -11.56 0.13
N LEU A 172 6.04 -12.65 -0.63
CA LEU A 172 7.17 -13.44 -1.11
C LEU A 172 8.03 -12.64 -2.11
N LYS A 173 7.40 -11.94 -3.06
CA LYS A 173 8.08 -11.07 -4.03
C LYS A 173 8.85 -9.94 -3.36
N ALA A 174 8.26 -9.30 -2.35
CA ALA A 174 8.97 -8.28 -1.56
C ALA A 174 10.17 -8.87 -0.79
N THR A 175 10.06 -10.12 -0.34
CA THR A 175 11.18 -10.83 0.32
C THR A 175 12.31 -11.11 -0.67
N LEU A 176 11.98 -11.56 -1.89
CA LEU A 176 12.95 -11.75 -2.98
C LEU A 176 13.63 -10.44 -3.39
N GLU A 177 12.87 -9.35 -3.56
CA GLU A 177 13.42 -8.04 -3.93
C GLU A 177 14.37 -7.49 -2.86
N ASN A 178 14.00 -7.58 -1.58
CA ASN A 178 14.89 -7.22 -0.47
C ASN A 178 16.15 -8.09 -0.46
N ARG A 179 16.02 -9.39 -0.74
CA ARG A 179 17.16 -10.29 -0.77
C ARG A 179 18.12 -9.98 -1.92
N ARG A 180 17.60 -9.75 -3.13
CA ARG A 180 18.39 -9.34 -4.30
C ARG A 180 19.09 -8.00 -4.09
N ALA A 181 18.42 -7.05 -3.44
CA ALA A 181 19.03 -5.75 -3.12
C ALA A 181 20.26 -5.91 -2.20
N ASN A 182 20.19 -6.84 -1.25
CA ASN A 182 21.25 -7.10 -0.28
C ASN A 182 22.26 -8.15 -0.77
N GLU A 183 21.97 -8.90 -1.84
CA GLU A 183 22.79 -10.01 -2.32
C GLU A 183 24.20 -9.56 -2.74
N LYS A 184 24.31 -8.39 -3.39
CA LYS A 184 25.61 -7.85 -3.80
C LYS A 184 26.48 -7.47 -2.60
N GLU A 185 25.90 -6.79 -1.60
CA GLU A 185 26.62 -6.42 -0.37
C GLU A 185 26.96 -7.67 0.46
N TRP A 186 26.04 -8.64 0.51
CA TRP A 186 26.24 -9.92 1.18
C TRP A 186 27.37 -10.72 0.55
N ALA A 187 27.42 -10.82 -0.79
CA ALA A 187 28.49 -11.51 -1.50
C ALA A 187 29.86 -10.84 -1.28
N GLN A 188 29.92 -9.51 -1.33
CA GLN A 188 31.15 -8.76 -1.04
C GLN A 188 31.63 -8.97 0.40
N HIS A 189 30.69 -8.99 1.36
CA HIS A 189 31.02 -9.22 2.77
C HIS A 189 31.48 -10.67 3.00
N LEU A 190 30.82 -11.66 2.37
CA LEU A 190 31.21 -13.06 2.44
C LEU A 190 32.63 -13.29 1.90
N ASP A 191 32.95 -12.71 0.73
CA ASP A 191 34.29 -12.82 0.13
C ASP A 191 35.36 -12.16 1.00
N MET A 192 35.05 -11.00 1.59
CA MET A 192 35.96 -10.33 2.53
C MET A 192 36.22 -11.20 3.77
N LEU A 193 35.17 -11.75 4.40
CA LEU A 193 35.31 -12.61 5.58
C LEU A 193 36.10 -13.88 5.26
N LYS A 194 35.85 -14.51 4.11
CA LYS A 194 36.61 -15.69 3.65
C LYS A 194 38.10 -15.37 3.49
N PHE A 195 38.43 -14.24 2.87
CA PHE A 195 39.81 -13.81 2.73
C PHE A 195 40.49 -13.57 4.08
N GLN A 196 39.81 -12.84 4.99
CA GLN A 196 40.36 -12.53 6.31
C GLN A 196 40.54 -13.77 7.20
N VAL A 197 39.57 -14.69 7.19
CA VAL A 197 39.64 -15.97 7.91
C VAL A 197 40.82 -16.78 7.39
N SER A 198 40.95 -16.96 6.06
CA SER A 198 42.07 -17.69 5.46
C SER A 198 43.42 -17.04 5.78
N GLU A 199 43.53 -15.71 5.68
CA GLU A 199 44.80 -15.01 5.94
C GLU A 199 45.29 -15.20 7.38
N ILE A 200 44.40 -15.17 8.38
CA ILE A 200 44.76 -15.38 9.78
C ILE A 200 44.98 -16.87 10.10
N GLU A 201 44.17 -17.76 9.52
CA GLU A 201 44.27 -19.21 9.69
C GLU A 201 45.59 -19.76 9.12
N ASP A 202 45.95 -19.34 7.91
CA ASP A 202 47.19 -19.74 7.23
C ASP A 202 48.44 -19.25 7.98
N ALA A 203 48.32 -18.13 8.71
CA ALA A 203 49.42 -17.59 9.50
C ALA A 203 49.68 -18.36 10.80
N GLN A 204 48.73 -19.16 11.30
CA GLN A 204 48.89 -19.98 12.51
C GLN A 204 49.51 -19.22 13.69
N LEU A 205 48.97 -18.04 13.99
CA LEU A 205 49.49 -17.16 15.04
C LEU A 205 49.36 -17.80 16.42
N GLN A 206 50.39 -17.73 17.25
CA GLN A 206 50.36 -18.19 18.64
C GLN A 206 50.51 -17.03 19.60
N GLU A 207 49.82 -17.09 20.74
CA GLU A 207 49.93 -16.06 21.78
C GLU A 207 51.29 -16.18 22.51
N GLY A 208 52.01 -15.07 22.61
CA GLY A 208 53.35 -15.01 23.19
C GLY A 208 54.47 -15.39 22.21
N GLU A 209 54.15 -15.58 20.93
CA GLU A 209 55.12 -15.94 19.89
C GLU A 209 56.08 -14.79 19.58
N GLU A 210 55.56 -13.58 19.41
CA GLU A 210 56.33 -12.36 19.14
C GLU A 210 57.37 -12.08 20.24
N GLU A 211 56.98 -12.20 21.52
CA GLU A 211 57.89 -11.96 22.65
C GLU A 211 59.04 -12.99 22.65
N ALA A 212 58.74 -14.26 22.38
CA ALA A 212 59.74 -15.31 22.30
C ALA A 212 60.70 -15.09 21.12
N LEU A 213 60.17 -14.73 19.94
CA LEU A 213 60.95 -14.47 18.74
C LEU A 213 61.83 -13.22 18.87
N ILE A 214 61.34 -12.15 19.49
CA ILE A 214 62.16 -10.95 19.77
C ILE A 214 63.32 -11.29 20.69
N ALA A 215 63.06 -12.05 21.77
CA ALA A 215 64.12 -12.47 22.68
C ALA A 215 65.17 -13.36 22.00
N GLU A 216 64.74 -14.27 21.11
CA GLU A 216 65.63 -15.11 20.30
C GLU A 216 66.43 -14.27 19.29
N ARG A 217 65.79 -13.34 18.58
CA ARG A 217 66.44 -12.40 17.64
C ARG A 217 67.51 -11.57 18.33
N ASP A 218 67.20 -10.98 19.48
CA ASP A 218 68.16 -10.14 20.21
C ASP A 218 69.37 -10.94 20.70
N ARG A 219 69.17 -12.22 21.05
CA ARG A 219 70.27 -13.14 21.36
C ARG A 219 71.14 -13.43 20.13
N LEU A 220 70.52 -13.68 18.97
CA LEU A 220 71.21 -13.96 17.72
C LEU A 220 71.96 -12.73 17.16
N ASP A 221 71.37 -11.54 17.24
CA ASP A 221 71.98 -10.29 16.80
C ASP A 221 73.22 -9.92 17.64
N ASN A 222 73.17 -10.17 18.95
CA ASN A 222 74.34 -10.04 19.81
C ASN A 222 75.43 -11.06 19.44
N PHE A 223 75.05 -12.29 19.11
CA PHE A 223 75.98 -13.33 18.68
C PHE A 223 76.65 -12.98 17.34
N GLN A 224 75.90 -12.46 16.36
CA GLN A 224 76.44 -11.99 15.09
C GLN A 224 77.46 -10.86 15.28
N LYS A 225 77.16 -9.88 16.14
CA LYS A 225 78.12 -8.80 16.49
C LYS A 225 79.41 -9.35 17.10
N ILE A 226 79.32 -10.37 17.94
CA ILE A 226 80.49 -11.03 18.55
C ILE A 226 81.31 -11.76 17.48
N ASN A 227 80.66 -12.55 16.63
CA ASN A 227 81.33 -13.30 15.55
C ASN A 227 82.02 -12.36 14.56
N ASP A 228 81.33 -11.31 14.10
CA ASP A 228 81.90 -10.28 13.22
C ASP A 228 83.13 -9.62 13.83
N ALA A 229 83.09 -9.30 15.13
CA ALA A 229 84.22 -8.70 15.83
C ALA A 229 85.41 -9.66 15.94
N LEU A 230 85.17 -10.94 16.24
CA LEU A 230 86.19 -11.99 16.31
C LEU A 230 86.81 -12.26 14.93
N GLN A 231 86.01 -12.41 13.88
CA GLN A 231 86.48 -12.62 12.51
C GLN A 231 87.32 -11.44 12.02
N ARG A 232 86.85 -10.20 12.23
CA ARG A 232 87.63 -9.00 11.90
C ARG A 232 88.95 -8.94 12.66
N THR A 233 88.94 -9.30 13.95
CA THR A 233 90.15 -9.34 14.78
C THR A 233 91.13 -10.39 14.27
N GLN A 234 90.65 -11.60 13.93
CA GLN A 234 91.46 -12.67 13.36
C GLN A 234 92.18 -12.20 12.08
N VAL A 235 91.41 -11.65 11.13
CA VAL A 235 91.95 -11.13 9.87
C VAL A 235 93.02 -10.05 10.10
N ILE A 236 92.79 -9.12 11.03
CA ILE A 236 93.77 -8.07 11.34
C ILE A 236 95.08 -8.64 11.93
N LEU A 237 94.96 -9.63 12.81
CA LEU A 237 96.11 -10.16 13.55
C LEU A 237 96.94 -11.17 12.74
N THR A 238 96.29 -12.06 11.99
CA THR A 238 96.96 -13.10 11.18
C THR A 238 97.21 -12.69 9.75
N GLY A 239 96.50 -11.67 9.25
CA GLY A 239 96.56 -11.26 7.86
C GLY A 239 95.78 -12.19 6.93
N GLU A 240 95.88 -11.90 5.64
CA GLU A 240 95.30 -12.67 4.55
C GLU A 240 96.43 -13.11 3.60
N ASP A 241 96.17 -14.02 2.66
CA ASP A 241 97.18 -14.65 1.78
C ASP A 241 98.18 -13.69 1.09
N THR A 242 97.82 -12.40 0.94
CA THR A 242 98.64 -11.38 0.28
C THR A 242 99.09 -10.23 1.19
N VAL A 243 98.61 -10.17 2.43
CA VAL A 243 98.89 -9.08 3.37
C VAL A 243 99.31 -9.67 4.72
N PRO A 244 100.57 -9.44 5.17
CA PRO A 244 101.03 -9.97 6.44
C PRO A 244 100.27 -9.34 7.61
N GLY A 245 99.86 -10.18 8.56
CA GLY A 245 99.13 -9.75 9.74
C GLY A 245 99.96 -8.88 10.68
N ALA A 246 99.30 -8.19 11.61
CA ALA A 246 99.99 -7.39 12.62
C ALA A 246 101.00 -8.24 13.43
N ASN A 247 100.67 -9.51 13.71
CA ASN A 247 101.56 -10.41 14.44
C ASN A 247 102.82 -10.76 13.65
N ASP A 248 102.70 -11.01 12.34
CA ASP A 248 103.84 -11.31 11.46
C ASP A 248 104.78 -10.10 11.30
N GLN A 249 104.20 -8.89 11.21
CA GLN A 249 104.96 -7.65 11.12
C GLN A 249 105.74 -7.36 12.41
N ILE A 250 105.11 -7.62 13.57
CA ILE A 250 105.79 -7.52 14.87
C ILE A 250 106.87 -8.59 15.00
N GLY A 251 106.63 -9.82 14.54
CA GLY A 251 107.63 -10.89 14.50
C GLY A 251 108.84 -10.51 13.63
N SER A 252 108.61 -9.84 12.50
CA SER A 252 109.67 -9.32 11.62
C SER A 252 110.48 -8.21 12.31
N ALA A 253 109.81 -7.29 13.01
CA ALA A 253 110.47 -6.24 13.79
C ALA A 253 111.30 -6.81 14.95
N MET A 254 110.76 -7.83 15.64
CA MET A 254 111.45 -8.59 16.68
C MET A 254 112.75 -9.20 16.15
N GLN A 255 112.70 -9.93 15.01
CA GLN A 255 113.90 -10.53 14.41
C GLN A 255 114.97 -9.49 14.03
N ALA A 256 114.54 -8.35 13.46
CA ALA A 256 115.46 -7.28 13.10
C ALA A 256 116.18 -6.67 14.32
N MET A 257 115.45 -6.46 15.42
CA MET A 257 116.02 -5.93 16.67
C MET A 257 116.88 -6.97 17.40
N GLN A 258 116.52 -8.25 17.37
CA GLN A 258 117.33 -9.35 17.92
C GLN A 258 118.72 -9.38 17.27
N GLY A 259 118.79 -9.14 15.96
CA GLY A 259 120.05 -9.11 15.21
C GLY A 259 121.03 -8.01 15.63
N ILE A 260 120.55 -6.97 16.32
CA ILE A 260 121.38 -5.86 16.84
C ILE A 260 121.45 -5.78 18.37
N ALA A 261 120.80 -6.70 19.10
CA ALA A 261 120.64 -6.64 20.55
C ALA A 261 121.97 -6.65 21.32
N ASP A 262 123.00 -7.30 20.79
CA ASP A 262 124.31 -7.42 21.45
C ASP A 262 125.23 -6.19 21.24
N PHE A 263 124.85 -5.24 20.37
CA PHE A 263 125.66 -4.05 20.12
C PHE A 263 125.56 -2.99 21.23
N ALA A 264 124.42 -2.89 21.93
CA ALA A 264 124.22 -1.95 23.05
C ALA A 264 123.07 -2.36 23.99
N PRO A 265 123.15 -2.02 25.30
CA PRO A 265 122.09 -2.32 26.28
C PRO A 265 120.71 -1.77 25.88
N ASP A 266 120.65 -0.55 25.35
CA ASP A 266 119.40 0.11 24.94
C ASP A 266 118.68 -0.69 23.82
N PHE A 267 119.42 -1.32 22.90
CA PHE A 267 118.82 -2.16 21.85
C PHE A 267 118.31 -3.50 22.39
N LYS A 268 118.98 -4.04 23.41
CA LYS A 268 118.53 -5.25 24.10
C LYS A 268 117.20 -5.05 24.81
N GLU A 269 117.01 -3.91 25.47
CA GLU A 269 115.72 -3.55 26.09
C GLU A 269 114.59 -3.46 25.05
N ILE A 270 114.84 -2.84 23.89
CA ILE A 270 113.86 -2.75 22.80
C ILE A 270 113.54 -4.14 22.23
N ALA A 271 114.55 -5.00 22.02
CA ALA A 271 114.37 -6.36 21.53
C ALA A 271 113.49 -7.20 22.48
N THR A 272 113.77 -7.15 23.80
CA THR A 272 112.93 -7.81 24.82
C THR A 272 111.50 -7.26 24.85
N SER A 273 111.32 -5.95 24.65
CA SER A 273 109.97 -5.37 24.57
C SER A 273 109.18 -5.88 23.37
N LEU A 274 109.82 -6.04 22.20
CA LEU A 274 109.19 -6.58 20.99
C LEU A 274 108.91 -8.08 21.10
N GLU A 275 109.81 -8.84 21.71
CA GLU A 275 109.63 -10.28 22.00
C GLU A 275 108.40 -10.51 22.88
N ASN A 276 108.28 -9.75 23.98
CA ASN A 276 107.10 -9.84 24.86
C ASN A 276 105.80 -9.45 24.13
N ALA A 277 105.85 -8.41 23.28
CA ALA A 277 104.68 -7.99 22.50
C ALA A 277 104.25 -9.04 21.48
N TYR A 278 105.21 -9.70 20.80
CA TYR A 278 104.94 -10.77 19.85
C TYR A 278 104.24 -11.97 20.52
N TYR A 279 104.79 -12.48 21.63
CA TYR A 279 104.18 -13.62 22.31
C TYR A 279 102.81 -13.30 22.91
N THR A 280 102.65 -12.12 23.51
CA THR A 280 101.35 -11.66 24.03
C THR A 280 100.30 -11.58 22.92
N LEU A 281 100.68 -11.08 21.74
CA LEU A 281 99.78 -10.98 20.61
C LEU A 281 99.47 -12.36 20.01
N SER A 282 100.46 -13.26 19.96
CA SER A 282 100.29 -14.64 19.50
C SER A 282 99.34 -15.44 20.39
N ASP A 283 99.38 -15.23 21.71
CA ASP A 283 98.42 -15.84 22.64
C ASP A 283 96.99 -15.33 22.37
N ALA A 284 96.83 -14.01 22.16
CA ALA A 284 95.54 -13.43 21.81
C ALA A 284 94.99 -13.94 20.46
N VAL A 285 95.85 -14.21 19.47
CA VAL A 285 95.46 -14.89 18.22
C VAL A 285 94.93 -16.29 18.49
N GLY A 286 95.61 -17.05 19.35
CA GLY A 286 95.16 -18.39 19.77
C GLY A 286 93.79 -18.35 20.44
N ASP A 287 93.59 -17.40 21.36
CA ASP A 287 92.32 -17.21 22.06
C ASP A 287 91.18 -16.83 21.11
N VAL A 288 91.41 -15.90 20.17
CA VAL A 288 90.41 -15.49 19.16
C VAL A 288 90.05 -16.66 18.24
N SER A 289 91.04 -17.44 17.78
CA SER A 289 90.80 -18.63 16.97
C SER A 289 89.98 -19.68 17.73
N SER A 290 90.31 -19.93 18.99
CA SER A 290 89.56 -20.89 19.82
C SER A 290 88.11 -20.44 20.06
N GLN A 291 87.86 -19.14 20.18
CA GLN A 291 86.49 -18.62 20.29
C GLN A 291 85.74 -18.82 18.97
N LEU A 292 86.33 -18.51 17.82
CA LEU A 292 85.73 -18.72 16.50
C LEU A 292 85.35 -20.20 16.27
N ASP A 293 86.23 -21.13 16.62
CA ASP A 293 85.98 -22.57 16.46
C ASP A 293 84.85 -23.10 17.37
N SER A 294 84.56 -22.40 18.46
CA SER A 294 83.50 -22.78 19.42
C SER A 294 82.12 -22.24 19.07
N LEU A 295 82.02 -21.31 18.11
CA LEU A 295 80.77 -20.69 17.71
C LEU A 295 80.09 -21.53 16.61
N GLU A 296 79.13 -22.37 16.99
CA GLU A 296 78.21 -23.02 16.04
C GLU A 296 77.10 -22.04 15.65
N TRP A 297 77.02 -21.67 14.38
CA TRP A 297 76.09 -20.67 13.84
C TRP A 297 75.12 -21.31 12.83
N ASP A 298 73.83 -20.94 12.92
CA ASP A 298 72.81 -21.27 11.92
C ASP A 298 72.45 -20.00 11.13
N GLU A 299 73.05 -19.84 9.94
CA GLU A 299 72.84 -18.69 9.04
C GLU A 299 71.37 -18.46 8.67
N GLY A 300 70.52 -19.50 8.72
CA GLY A 300 69.13 -19.39 8.27
C GLY A 300 68.14 -18.92 9.35
N ARG A 301 68.50 -19.06 10.63
CA ARG A 301 67.54 -18.89 11.73
C ARG A 301 67.13 -17.44 11.96
N LEU A 302 68.07 -16.50 11.84
CA LEU A 302 67.77 -15.08 12.00
C LEU A 302 66.81 -14.59 10.91
N ASP A 303 67.07 -14.94 9.64
CA ASP A 303 66.21 -14.59 8.51
C ASP A 303 64.81 -15.21 8.60
N GLU A 304 64.69 -16.40 9.21
CA GLU A 304 63.40 -17.04 9.48
C GLU A 304 62.61 -16.27 10.53
N ILE A 305 63.26 -15.88 11.63
CA ILE A 305 62.66 -15.11 12.72
C ILE A 305 62.20 -13.74 12.22
N GLU A 306 63.03 -13.04 11.43
CA GLU A 306 62.65 -11.72 10.87
C GLU A 306 61.45 -11.81 9.94
N ARG A 307 61.43 -12.80 9.04
CA ARG A 307 60.27 -13.06 8.17
C ARG A 307 59.02 -13.38 8.97
N ARG A 308 59.14 -14.18 10.05
CA ARG A 308 58.01 -14.51 10.91
C ARG A 308 57.49 -13.28 11.67
N LEU A 309 58.38 -12.48 12.24
CA LEU A 309 58.03 -11.22 12.91
C LEU A 309 57.37 -10.21 11.95
N GLU A 310 57.76 -10.19 10.68
CA GLU A 310 57.11 -9.36 9.67
C GLU A 310 55.66 -9.79 9.43
N VAL A 311 55.40 -11.09 9.29
CA VAL A 311 54.03 -11.64 9.16
C VAL A 311 53.18 -11.27 10.38
N ILE A 312 53.71 -11.45 11.60
CA ILE A 312 53.01 -11.10 12.84
C ILE A 312 52.65 -9.61 12.88
N ASN A 313 53.60 -8.74 12.52
CA ASN A 313 53.37 -7.29 12.47
C ASN A 313 52.34 -6.87 11.42
N GLN A 314 52.36 -7.49 10.24
CA GLN A 314 51.35 -7.21 9.21
C GLN A 314 49.94 -7.58 9.66
N LEU A 315 49.79 -8.72 10.35
CA LEU A 315 48.51 -9.15 10.91
C LEU A 315 48.04 -8.25 12.04
N LYS A 316 48.95 -7.85 12.95
CA LYS A 316 48.63 -6.89 14.01
C LYS A 316 48.17 -5.54 13.43
N TYR A 317 48.88 -5.02 12.43
CA TYR A 317 48.50 -3.77 11.78
C TYR A 317 47.11 -3.82 11.12
N LYS A 318 46.72 -4.98 10.57
CA LYS A 318 45.42 -5.16 9.90
C LYS A 318 44.27 -5.47 10.86
N TYR A 319 44.51 -6.25 11.92
CA TYR A 319 43.44 -6.92 12.67
C TYR A 319 43.46 -6.71 14.20
N GLY A 320 44.52 -6.12 14.77
CA GLY A 320 44.55 -5.77 16.19
C GLY A 320 45.93 -5.48 16.76
N ASP A 321 46.01 -4.66 17.81
CA ASP A 321 47.28 -4.19 18.36
C ASP A 321 48.11 -5.29 19.08
N SER A 322 47.53 -6.48 19.29
CA SER A 322 48.21 -7.65 19.89
C SER A 322 47.73 -8.97 19.28
N GLU A 323 48.55 -10.02 19.42
CA GLU A 323 48.22 -11.39 18.95
C GLU A 323 46.87 -11.87 19.50
N ALA A 324 46.62 -11.64 20.80
CA ALA A 324 45.35 -11.96 21.44
C ALA A 324 44.16 -11.22 20.82
N GLN A 325 44.34 -9.97 20.38
CA GLN A 325 43.28 -9.23 19.69
C GLN A 325 43.02 -9.79 18.28
N VAL A 326 44.07 -10.15 17.55
CA VAL A 326 43.97 -10.76 16.21
C VAL A 326 43.25 -12.12 16.29
N LEU A 327 43.60 -12.97 17.25
CA LEU A 327 42.94 -14.27 17.45
C LEU A 327 41.48 -14.12 17.87
N LYS A 328 41.18 -13.14 18.73
CA LYS A 328 39.80 -12.82 19.09
C LYS A 328 38.99 -12.30 17.90
N TYR A 329 39.62 -11.50 17.03
CA TYR A 329 39.01 -11.04 15.79
C TYR A 329 38.71 -12.22 14.87
N TYR A 330 39.67 -13.16 14.72
CA TYR A 330 39.48 -14.42 13.98
C TYR A 330 38.26 -15.21 14.46
N ASP A 331 38.14 -15.46 15.77
CA ASP A 331 37.00 -16.19 16.33
C ASP A 331 35.66 -15.49 16.03
N GLN A 332 35.65 -14.15 16.08
CA GLN A 332 34.48 -13.35 15.76
C GLN A 332 34.08 -13.49 14.29
N ILE A 333 35.01 -13.28 13.36
CA ILE A 333 34.73 -13.34 11.92
C ILE A 333 34.45 -14.77 11.43
N ALA A 334 35.06 -15.79 12.06
CA ALA A 334 34.78 -17.19 11.73
C ALA A 334 33.37 -17.60 12.16
N ALA A 335 32.92 -17.14 13.33
CA ALA A 335 31.54 -17.34 13.78
C ALA A 335 30.53 -16.61 12.88
N GLU A 336 30.86 -15.38 12.45
CA GLU A 336 30.04 -14.59 11.53
C GLU A 336 29.96 -15.24 10.14
N LEU A 337 31.10 -15.67 9.57
CA LEU A 337 31.16 -16.39 8.30
C LEU A 337 30.28 -17.65 8.33
N LYS A 338 30.39 -18.44 9.39
CA LYS A 338 29.57 -19.65 9.58
C LYS A 338 28.08 -19.35 9.66
N GLN A 339 27.68 -18.25 10.30
CA GLN A 339 26.28 -17.82 10.33
C GLN A 339 25.80 -17.38 8.95
N MET A 340 26.62 -16.65 8.19
CA MET A 340 26.27 -16.21 6.85
C MET A 340 26.11 -17.40 5.90
N GLU A 341 27.00 -18.39 5.95
CA GLU A 341 26.93 -19.62 5.13
C GLU A 341 25.73 -20.52 5.48
N ALA A 342 25.21 -20.45 6.70
CA ALA A 342 24.06 -21.24 7.16
C ALA A 342 22.68 -20.71 6.71
N THR A 343 22.63 -19.67 5.87
CA THR A 343 21.35 -19.09 5.42
C THR A 343 20.69 -19.96 4.33
N ASP A 344 19.83 -20.89 4.74
CA ASP A 344 19.28 -22.00 3.93
C ASP A 344 18.44 -21.64 2.69
N GLU A 345 17.67 -20.54 2.70
CA GLU A 345 16.92 -20.13 1.50
C GLU A 345 17.85 -19.34 0.59
N THR A 346 17.96 -19.61 -0.70
CA THR A 346 18.72 -18.77 -1.65
C THR A 346 17.78 -17.78 -2.36
N ALA A 347 18.34 -16.79 -3.05
CA ALA A 347 17.52 -15.94 -3.94
C ALA A 347 16.84 -16.79 -5.05
N ASP A 348 17.53 -17.83 -5.52
CA ASP A 348 17.01 -18.77 -6.52
C ASP A 348 15.81 -19.59 -6.00
N ASP A 349 15.84 -20.11 -4.76
CA ASP A 349 14.67 -20.81 -4.18
C ASP A 349 13.46 -19.88 -4.07
N LEU A 350 13.69 -18.65 -3.63
CA LEU A 350 12.64 -17.64 -3.53
C LEU A 350 12.09 -17.28 -4.93
N GLU A 351 12.93 -17.20 -5.96
CA GLU A 351 12.51 -16.94 -7.34
C GLU A 351 11.64 -18.08 -7.90
N ASP A 352 12.05 -19.34 -7.70
CA ASP A 352 11.27 -20.50 -8.12
C ASP A 352 9.90 -20.54 -7.44
N ARG A 353 9.83 -20.21 -6.15
CA ARG A 353 8.57 -20.13 -5.40
C ARG A 353 7.69 -18.96 -5.86
N VAL A 354 8.28 -17.80 -6.17
CA VAL A 354 7.56 -16.66 -6.75
C VAL A 354 6.97 -17.07 -8.10
N SER A 355 7.75 -17.70 -8.97
CA SER A 355 7.32 -18.18 -10.29
C SER A 355 6.19 -19.22 -10.20
N ALA A 356 6.30 -20.17 -9.26
CA ALA A 356 5.26 -21.15 -9.00
C ALA A 356 3.96 -20.50 -8.51
N GLN A 357 4.04 -19.55 -7.58
CA GLN A 357 2.86 -18.79 -7.11
C GLN A 357 2.27 -17.91 -8.20
N GLU A 358 3.10 -17.31 -9.05
CA GLU A 358 2.66 -16.51 -10.19
C GLU A 358 1.84 -17.35 -11.17
N THR A 359 2.31 -18.56 -11.48
CA THR A 359 1.59 -19.51 -12.35
C THR A 359 0.24 -19.93 -11.75
N GLN A 360 0.21 -20.22 -10.45
CA GLN A 360 -1.03 -20.55 -9.75
C GLN A 360 -2.01 -19.38 -9.72
N LEU A 361 -1.50 -18.17 -9.48
CA LEU A 361 -2.29 -16.95 -9.43
C LEU A 361 -2.87 -16.60 -10.80
N GLN A 362 -2.09 -16.79 -11.88
CA GLN A 362 -2.56 -16.64 -13.25
C GLN A 362 -3.69 -17.63 -13.57
N ALA A 363 -3.50 -18.92 -13.26
CA ALA A 363 -4.53 -19.93 -13.48
C ALA A 363 -5.83 -19.64 -12.70
N LEU A 364 -5.72 -19.18 -11.45
CA LEU A 364 -6.86 -18.77 -10.64
C LEU A 364 -7.51 -17.47 -11.16
N GLY A 365 -6.70 -16.54 -11.67
CA GLY A 365 -7.15 -15.33 -12.33
C GLY A 365 -7.96 -15.63 -13.59
N ASP A 366 -7.52 -16.58 -14.42
CA ASP A 366 -8.25 -17.03 -15.61
C ASP A 366 -9.56 -17.76 -15.25
N GLN A 367 -9.58 -18.54 -14.17
CA GLN A 367 -10.80 -19.14 -13.62
C GLN A 367 -11.80 -18.07 -13.14
N LEU A 368 -11.31 -17.05 -12.43
CA LEU A 368 -12.12 -15.92 -11.98
C LEU A 368 -12.67 -15.12 -13.16
N SER A 369 -11.84 -14.85 -14.18
CA SER A 369 -12.22 -14.17 -15.43
C SER A 369 -13.32 -14.94 -16.16
N THR A 370 -13.19 -16.26 -16.30
CA THR A 370 -14.21 -17.12 -16.92
C THR A 370 -15.53 -17.08 -16.16
N ALA A 371 -15.47 -17.13 -14.83
CA ALA A 371 -16.67 -17.04 -13.98
C ALA A 371 -17.36 -15.66 -14.11
N ARG A 372 -16.58 -14.58 -14.15
CA ARG A 372 -17.07 -13.21 -14.38
C ARG A 372 -17.72 -13.05 -15.75
N GLN A 373 -17.12 -13.59 -16.81
CA GLN A 373 -17.70 -13.54 -18.16
C GLN A 373 -19.03 -14.31 -18.25
N ALA A 374 -19.16 -15.44 -17.55
CA ALA A 374 -20.44 -16.15 -17.45
C ALA A 374 -21.50 -15.31 -16.72
N ALA A 375 -21.13 -14.69 -15.59
CA ALA A 375 -22.02 -13.79 -14.87
C ALA A 375 -22.41 -12.54 -15.69
N ALA A 376 -21.48 -12.00 -16.48
CA ALA A 376 -21.71 -10.87 -17.36
C ALA A 376 -22.79 -11.16 -18.40
N LYS A 377 -22.82 -12.36 -19.00
CA LYS A 377 -23.88 -12.76 -19.94
C LYS A 377 -25.26 -12.82 -19.27
N HIS A 378 -25.30 -13.30 -18.02
CA HIS A 378 -26.54 -13.31 -17.25
C HIS A 378 -27.00 -11.89 -16.90
N LEU A 379 -26.05 -11.03 -16.53
CA LEU A 379 -26.29 -9.62 -16.24
C LEU A 379 -26.82 -8.89 -17.48
N GLU A 380 -26.19 -9.08 -18.65
CA GLU A 380 -26.65 -8.53 -19.93
C GLU A 380 -28.08 -8.94 -20.25
N THR A 381 -28.41 -10.23 -20.07
CA THR A 381 -29.76 -10.75 -20.31
C THR A 381 -30.79 -10.13 -19.37
N ALA A 382 -30.46 -10.04 -18.08
CA ALA A 382 -31.32 -9.43 -17.07
C ALA A 382 -31.56 -7.94 -17.36
N ILE A 383 -30.51 -7.18 -17.68
CA ILE A 383 -30.62 -5.77 -18.03
C ILE A 383 -31.43 -5.57 -19.32
N HIS A 384 -31.25 -6.41 -20.35
CA HIS A 384 -32.05 -6.31 -21.57
C HIS A 384 -33.53 -6.57 -21.32
N HIS A 385 -33.87 -7.49 -20.41
CA HIS A 385 -35.26 -7.70 -20.00
C HIS A 385 -35.84 -6.45 -19.33
N GLU A 386 -35.11 -5.87 -18.37
CA GLU A 386 -35.51 -4.63 -17.69
C GLU A 386 -35.66 -3.45 -18.66
N LEU A 387 -34.75 -3.31 -19.62
CA LEU A 387 -34.83 -2.29 -20.67
C LEU A 387 -36.02 -2.52 -21.60
N ALA A 388 -36.34 -3.78 -21.95
CA ALA A 388 -37.48 -4.10 -22.79
C ALA A 388 -38.81 -3.70 -22.12
N ASP A 389 -38.95 -3.95 -20.82
CA ASP A 389 -40.11 -3.54 -20.03
C ASP A 389 -40.29 -2.01 -19.99
N LEU A 390 -39.17 -1.27 -20.02
CA LEU A 390 -39.16 0.19 -20.12
C LEU A 390 -39.31 0.73 -21.55
N TYR A 391 -39.76 -0.11 -22.49
CA TYR A 391 -39.93 0.22 -23.92
C TYR A 391 -38.61 0.57 -24.64
N MET A 392 -37.49 0.05 -24.16
CA MET A 392 -36.14 0.25 -24.70
C MET A 392 -35.54 -1.04 -25.27
N ALA A 393 -36.37 -1.92 -25.85
CA ALA A 393 -35.95 -3.22 -26.39
C ALA A 393 -34.90 -3.15 -27.53
N LYS A 394 -34.67 -1.97 -28.10
CA LYS A 394 -33.63 -1.73 -29.13
C LYS A 394 -32.27 -1.37 -28.54
N THR A 395 -32.23 -1.02 -27.25
CA THR A 395 -31.02 -0.67 -26.53
C THR A 395 -30.24 -1.93 -26.20
N VAL A 396 -28.94 -1.92 -26.45
CA VAL A 396 -28.05 -3.06 -26.17
C VAL A 396 -27.03 -2.65 -25.12
N PHE A 397 -27.08 -3.33 -23.98
CA PHE A 397 -26.06 -3.30 -22.93
C PHE A 397 -25.06 -4.43 -23.15
N ALA A 398 -23.77 -4.17 -22.93
CA ALA A 398 -22.73 -5.20 -22.91
C ALA A 398 -21.67 -4.90 -21.85
N VAL A 399 -21.09 -5.95 -21.29
CA VAL A 399 -19.96 -5.85 -20.36
C VAL A 399 -18.67 -6.05 -21.15
N HIS A 400 -17.84 -5.02 -21.22
CA HIS A 400 -16.56 -5.08 -21.90
C HIS A 400 -15.47 -5.53 -20.93
N PHE A 401 -14.69 -6.52 -21.34
CA PHE A 401 -13.52 -7.01 -20.60
C PHE A 401 -12.26 -6.61 -21.34
N GLU A 402 -11.37 -5.90 -20.66
CA GLU A 402 -10.05 -5.57 -21.16
C GLU A 402 -9.00 -6.24 -20.27
N ARG A 403 -7.98 -6.83 -20.91
CA ARG A 403 -6.79 -7.32 -20.22
C ARG A 403 -5.69 -6.29 -20.41
N PRO A 404 -5.18 -5.65 -19.34
CA PRO A 404 -4.12 -4.66 -19.47
C PRO A 404 -2.89 -5.23 -20.16
N THR A 405 -2.20 -4.41 -20.95
CA THR A 405 -0.96 -4.78 -21.61
C THR A 405 0.11 -5.18 -20.58
N GLY A 406 0.81 -6.28 -20.84
CA GLY A 406 1.78 -6.86 -19.92
C GLY A 406 1.22 -7.82 -18.88
N HIS A 407 -0.09 -8.12 -18.93
CA HIS A 407 -0.78 -9.07 -18.04
C HIS A 407 -0.45 -8.89 -16.54
N PRO A 408 -0.54 -7.65 -16.00
CA PRO A 408 -0.24 -7.41 -14.61
C PRO A 408 -1.23 -8.14 -13.71
N LEU A 409 -0.72 -8.83 -12.69
CA LEU A 409 -1.54 -9.42 -11.63
C LEU A 409 -1.98 -8.31 -10.67
N LEU A 410 -3.26 -7.96 -10.71
CA LEU A 410 -3.86 -6.96 -9.82
C LEU A 410 -4.51 -7.65 -8.64
N SER A 411 -4.62 -6.95 -7.51
CA SER A 411 -5.33 -7.47 -6.32
C SER A 411 -6.81 -7.84 -6.57
N SER A 412 -7.42 -7.31 -7.63
CA SER A 412 -8.80 -7.57 -8.05
C SER A 412 -8.94 -8.68 -9.10
N GLY A 413 -7.83 -9.24 -9.59
CA GLY A 413 -7.80 -10.24 -10.67
C GLY A 413 -7.07 -9.73 -11.92
N VAL A 414 -7.35 -10.37 -13.06
CA VAL A 414 -6.69 -10.09 -14.35
C VAL A 414 -7.54 -9.26 -15.32
N ASP A 415 -8.78 -8.95 -14.93
CA ASP A 415 -9.74 -8.25 -15.78
C ASP A 415 -9.89 -6.79 -15.35
N GLN A 416 -9.96 -5.90 -16.34
CA GLN A 416 -10.64 -4.62 -16.22
C GLN A 416 -12.01 -4.74 -16.89
N VAL A 417 -13.03 -4.23 -16.22
CA VAL A 417 -14.42 -4.34 -16.66
C VAL A 417 -15.01 -2.95 -16.78
N GLU A 418 -15.66 -2.68 -17.92
CA GLU A 418 -16.39 -1.45 -18.14
C GLU A 418 -17.74 -1.75 -18.83
N PHE A 419 -18.80 -1.06 -18.41
CA PHE A 419 -20.13 -1.21 -18.98
C PHE A 419 -20.33 -0.33 -20.21
N TYR A 420 -20.77 -0.97 -21.29
CA TYR A 420 -21.01 -0.33 -22.58
C TYR A 420 -22.49 -0.39 -22.93
N LEU A 421 -22.93 0.61 -23.68
CA LEU A 421 -24.31 0.70 -24.13
C LEU A 421 -24.40 1.30 -25.54
N ARG A 422 -25.39 0.80 -26.29
CA ARG A 422 -25.87 1.38 -27.54
C ARG A 422 -27.35 1.65 -27.40
N THR A 423 -27.71 2.93 -27.45
CA THR A 423 -29.09 3.42 -27.29
C THR A 423 -29.96 3.07 -28.48
N ASN A 424 -29.50 3.32 -29.71
CA ASN A 424 -30.28 3.10 -30.93
C ASN A 424 -29.61 2.18 -31.96
N PRO A 425 -30.39 1.47 -32.80
CA PRO A 425 -29.84 0.75 -33.94
C PRO A 425 -29.10 1.69 -34.90
N GLY A 426 -27.89 1.31 -35.30
CA GLY A 426 -27.01 2.12 -36.16
C GLY A 426 -26.01 3.01 -35.42
N GLU A 427 -26.14 3.16 -34.10
CA GLU A 427 -25.14 3.83 -33.27
C GLU A 427 -24.01 2.86 -32.83
N ALA A 428 -22.84 3.40 -32.54
CA ALA A 428 -21.73 2.63 -31.98
C ALA A 428 -21.94 2.37 -30.48
N MET A 429 -21.48 1.22 -29.99
CA MET A 429 -21.37 0.98 -28.55
C MET A 429 -20.39 1.98 -27.93
N ARG A 430 -20.77 2.60 -26.82
CA ARG A 430 -19.92 3.53 -26.07
C ARG A 430 -19.91 3.17 -24.60
N PRO A 431 -18.83 3.51 -23.86
CA PRO A 431 -18.83 3.46 -22.41
C PRO A 431 -20.02 4.21 -21.83
N LEU A 432 -20.67 3.64 -20.82
CA LEU A 432 -21.84 4.23 -20.15
C LEU A 432 -21.55 5.67 -19.68
N ALA A 433 -20.33 5.90 -19.17
CA ALA A 433 -19.85 7.21 -18.72
C ALA A 433 -19.84 8.30 -19.81
N LYS A 434 -19.77 7.91 -21.09
CA LYS A 434 -19.66 8.83 -22.24
C LYS A 434 -20.98 9.04 -22.99
N ILE A 435 -22.09 8.50 -22.47
CA ILE A 435 -23.41 8.67 -23.08
C ILE A 435 -24.02 9.97 -22.56
N ALA A 436 -24.47 10.81 -23.48
CA ALA A 436 -24.96 12.15 -23.16
C ALA A 436 -26.31 12.11 -22.41
N SER A 437 -26.52 13.11 -21.56
CA SER A 437 -27.68 13.28 -20.68
C SER A 437 -28.99 13.49 -21.46
N GLY A 438 -30.03 12.76 -21.08
CA GLY A 438 -31.39 12.85 -21.63
C GLY A 438 -32.34 11.90 -20.90
N GLY A 439 -33.65 11.99 -21.17
CA GLY A 439 -34.67 11.14 -20.50
C GLY A 439 -34.54 9.64 -20.77
N GLU A 440 -33.77 9.24 -21.79
CA GLU A 440 -33.37 7.85 -22.03
C GLU A 440 -32.39 7.33 -20.98
N LEU A 441 -31.43 8.16 -20.56
CA LEU A 441 -30.41 7.77 -19.59
C LEU A 441 -31.02 7.48 -18.22
N SER A 442 -31.96 8.30 -17.75
CA SER A 442 -32.68 8.05 -16.49
C SER A 442 -33.42 6.71 -16.48
N ARG A 443 -34.00 6.32 -17.62
CA ARG A 443 -34.65 5.00 -17.77
C ARG A 443 -33.64 3.85 -17.76
N ILE A 444 -32.51 4.01 -18.45
CA ILE A 444 -31.43 3.02 -18.44
C ILE A 444 -30.89 2.84 -17.02
N MET A 445 -30.66 3.94 -16.30
CA MET A 445 -30.19 3.89 -14.92
C MET A 445 -31.20 3.23 -13.98
N LEU A 446 -32.50 3.47 -14.19
CA LEU A 446 -33.56 2.77 -13.45
C LEU A 446 -33.51 1.25 -13.72
N ALA A 447 -33.32 0.82 -14.97
CA ALA A 447 -33.17 -0.61 -15.30
C ALA A 447 -31.95 -1.23 -14.59
N LEU A 448 -30.79 -0.57 -14.69
CA LEU A 448 -29.56 -1.02 -14.05
C LEU A 448 -29.71 -1.11 -12.53
N LYS A 449 -30.26 -0.07 -11.89
CA LYS A 449 -30.48 -0.07 -10.43
C LYS A 449 -31.55 -1.06 -10.00
N THR A 450 -32.55 -1.39 -10.82
CA THR A 450 -33.49 -2.46 -10.48
C THR A 450 -32.75 -3.77 -10.26
N ILE A 451 -31.72 -4.06 -11.08
CA ILE A 451 -30.88 -5.24 -10.91
C ILE A 451 -29.92 -5.12 -9.72
N PHE A 452 -29.21 -3.99 -9.57
CA PHE A 452 -28.19 -3.85 -8.53
C PHE A 452 -28.74 -3.49 -7.13
N SER A 453 -29.93 -2.92 -7.03
CA SER A 453 -30.53 -2.53 -5.73
C SER A 453 -30.89 -3.73 -4.85
N GLU A 454 -31.12 -4.90 -5.45
CA GLU A 454 -31.34 -6.13 -4.68
C GLU A 454 -30.08 -6.58 -3.93
N SER A 455 -28.89 -6.24 -4.44
CA SER A 455 -27.61 -6.68 -3.88
C SER A 455 -26.91 -5.62 -3.02
N GLN A 456 -27.03 -4.33 -3.38
CA GLN A 456 -26.17 -3.25 -2.84
C GLN A 456 -26.47 -2.83 -1.39
N GLY A 457 -27.55 -3.31 -0.78
CA GLY A 457 -27.87 -3.01 0.63
C GLY A 457 -28.13 -1.52 0.94
N VAL A 458 -28.26 -0.67 -0.09
CA VAL A 458 -28.61 0.75 0.04
C VAL A 458 -29.99 0.86 0.65
N THR A 459 -30.13 1.77 1.62
CA THR A 459 -31.33 1.83 2.45
C THR A 459 -32.43 2.73 1.91
N SER A 460 -32.04 3.80 1.20
CA SER A 460 -32.95 4.82 0.71
C SER A 460 -32.49 5.28 -0.68
N ILE A 461 -33.38 5.19 -1.66
CA ILE A 461 -33.15 5.61 -3.05
C ILE A 461 -34.06 6.81 -3.36
N ILE A 462 -33.50 7.83 -3.98
CA ILE A 462 -34.23 9.04 -4.34
C ILE A 462 -34.27 9.18 -5.86
N PHE A 463 -35.47 9.37 -6.41
CA PHE A 463 -35.68 9.65 -7.83
C PHE A 463 -36.22 11.07 -8.00
N ASP A 464 -35.40 11.94 -8.60
CA ASP A 464 -35.78 13.30 -8.97
C ASP A 464 -36.11 13.35 -10.45
N GLU A 465 -37.39 13.59 -10.77
CA GLU A 465 -37.91 13.81 -12.13
C GLU A 465 -37.50 12.75 -13.18
N VAL A 466 -37.36 11.49 -12.76
CA VAL A 466 -37.15 10.31 -13.66
C VAL A 466 -38.23 10.16 -14.72
N ASP A 467 -39.37 10.80 -14.50
CA ASP A 467 -40.53 10.84 -15.37
C ASP A 467 -40.52 12.03 -16.35
N THR A 468 -39.42 12.77 -16.45
CA THR A 468 -39.29 13.87 -17.41
C THR A 468 -39.33 13.38 -18.86
N GLY A 469 -40.22 13.95 -19.67
CA GLY A 469 -40.30 13.65 -21.09
C GLY A 469 -40.88 12.27 -21.43
N VAL A 470 -41.56 11.62 -20.48
CA VAL A 470 -42.29 10.35 -20.70
C VAL A 470 -43.78 10.51 -20.46
N SER A 471 -44.59 9.71 -21.14
CA SER A 471 -46.05 9.68 -20.95
C SER A 471 -46.62 8.31 -21.32
N GLY A 472 -47.90 8.09 -20.98
CA GLY A 472 -48.64 6.89 -21.36
C GLY A 472 -48.03 5.60 -20.79
N ARG A 473 -47.86 4.59 -21.64
CA ARG A 473 -47.42 3.24 -21.23
C ARG A 473 -45.99 3.24 -20.66
N VAL A 474 -45.13 4.15 -21.10
CA VAL A 474 -43.76 4.27 -20.59
C VAL A 474 -43.78 4.80 -19.15
N ALA A 475 -44.62 5.80 -18.86
CA ALA A 475 -44.78 6.32 -17.50
C ALA A 475 -45.31 5.25 -16.53
N GLN A 476 -46.24 4.42 -17.00
CA GLN A 476 -46.75 3.28 -16.23
C GLN A 476 -45.64 2.26 -15.93
N ALA A 477 -44.84 1.87 -16.93
CA ALA A 477 -43.74 0.92 -16.73
C ALA A 477 -42.70 1.46 -15.72
N ILE A 478 -42.37 2.75 -15.78
CA ILE A 478 -41.48 3.42 -14.81
C ILE A 478 -42.10 3.37 -13.40
N ALA A 479 -43.37 3.73 -13.26
CA ALA A 479 -44.08 3.70 -11.98
C ALA A 479 -44.03 2.29 -11.35
N GLU A 480 -44.25 1.27 -12.17
CA GLU A 480 -44.18 -0.11 -11.75
C GLU A 480 -42.75 -0.50 -11.33
N LYS A 481 -41.70 -0.19 -12.09
CA LYS A 481 -40.32 -0.53 -11.70
C LYS A 481 -39.90 0.16 -10.39
N ILE A 482 -40.22 1.45 -10.23
CA ILE A 482 -39.95 2.20 -9.00
C ILE A 482 -40.67 1.56 -7.79
N SER A 483 -41.93 1.16 -7.96
CA SER A 483 -42.68 0.43 -6.92
C SER A 483 -42.07 -0.94 -6.60
N GLY A 484 -41.46 -1.61 -7.58
CA GLY A 484 -40.73 -2.86 -7.37
C GLY A 484 -39.50 -2.68 -6.48
N ILE A 485 -38.68 -1.67 -6.75
CA ILE A 485 -37.53 -1.29 -5.93
C ILE A 485 -37.97 -0.97 -4.50
N ALA A 486 -39.11 -0.28 -4.36
CA ALA A 486 -39.65 0.12 -3.06
C ALA A 486 -40.02 -1.04 -2.11
N GLN A 487 -40.08 -2.27 -2.62
CA GLN A 487 -40.31 -3.45 -1.78
C GLN A 487 -39.09 -3.82 -0.92
N ASN A 488 -37.89 -3.58 -1.43
CA ASN A 488 -36.63 -3.97 -0.78
C ASN A 488 -35.86 -2.75 -0.25
N SER A 489 -36.17 -1.55 -0.72
CA SER A 489 -35.51 -0.30 -0.33
C SER A 489 -36.56 0.80 -0.09
N GLN A 490 -36.25 1.79 0.73
CA GLN A 490 -37.12 2.98 0.80
C GLN A 490 -36.94 3.81 -0.46
N VAL A 491 -38.03 4.27 -1.07
CA VAL A 491 -37.97 5.13 -2.25
C VAL A 491 -38.62 6.48 -1.97
N LEU A 492 -37.92 7.57 -2.28
CA LEU A 492 -38.47 8.93 -2.34
C LEU A 492 -38.52 9.38 -3.80
N CYS A 493 -39.69 9.70 -4.33
CA CYS A 493 -39.85 10.06 -5.74
C CYS A 493 -40.54 11.41 -5.90
N ILE A 494 -39.94 12.31 -6.66
CA ILE A 494 -40.59 13.53 -7.17
C ILE A 494 -41.14 13.22 -8.54
N THR A 495 -42.43 13.46 -8.73
CA THR A 495 -43.12 13.20 -9.99
C THR A 495 -44.21 14.24 -10.24
N HIS A 496 -44.46 14.47 -11.53
CA HIS A 496 -45.60 15.24 -12.01
C HIS A 496 -46.64 14.37 -12.71
N LEU A 497 -46.37 13.07 -12.85
CA LEU A 497 -47.24 12.12 -13.53
C LEU A 497 -48.18 11.39 -12.55
N PRO A 498 -49.50 11.41 -12.80
CA PRO A 498 -50.47 10.75 -11.92
C PRO A 498 -50.28 9.23 -11.86
N GLN A 499 -49.76 8.60 -12.92
CA GLN A 499 -49.48 7.16 -12.96
C GLN A 499 -48.41 6.76 -11.91
N VAL A 500 -47.37 7.56 -11.76
CA VAL A 500 -46.29 7.33 -10.78
C VAL A 500 -46.80 7.60 -9.36
N ALA A 501 -47.55 8.70 -9.17
CA ALA A 501 -48.12 9.04 -7.87
C ALA A 501 -49.17 8.02 -7.38
N ALA A 502 -49.91 7.38 -8.29
CA ALA A 502 -50.87 6.33 -7.94
C ALA A 502 -50.20 5.08 -7.34
N MET A 503 -49.00 4.72 -7.81
CA MET A 503 -48.24 3.57 -7.30
C MET A 503 -47.66 3.77 -5.90
N ALA A 504 -47.64 5.01 -5.39
CA ALA A 504 -47.03 5.31 -4.09
C ALA A 504 -47.78 4.67 -2.91
N ASP A 505 -47.02 4.22 -1.92
CA ASP A 505 -47.55 3.81 -0.61
C ASP A 505 -47.89 5.03 0.24
N HIS A 506 -47.09 6.09 0.10
CA HIS A 506 -47.23 7.34 0.82
C HIS A 506 -47.17 8.52 -0.14
N HIS A 507 -48.07 9.47 0.03
CA HIS A 507 -48.19 10.61 -0.88
C HIS A 507 -48.18 11.90 -0.06
N PHE A 508 -47.18 12.73 -0.30
CA PHE A 508 -47.08 14.07 0.25
C PHE A 508 -47.34 15.11 -0.83
N PHE A 509 -48.10 16.14 -0.44
CA PHE A 509 -48.38 17.30 -1.25
C PHE A 509 -47.60 18.50 -0.75
N ILE A 510 -46.90 19.17 -1.65
CA ILE A 510 -46.12 20.38 -1.39
C ILE A 510 -46.88 21.58 -1.93
N ALA A 511 -47.20 22.52 -1.05
CA ALA A 511 -47.84 23.78 -1.39
C ALA A 511 -46.99 24.97 -0.95
N LYS A 512 -47.07 26.07 -1.73
CA LYS A 512 -46.62 27.38 -1.27
C LYS A 512 -47.73 28.01 -0.45
N GLN A 513 -47.38 28.52 0.72
CA GLN A 513 -48.27 29.33 1.53
C GLN A 513 -47.60 30.68 1.76
N ILE A 514 -48.34 31.78 1.56
CA ILE A 514 -47.87 33.11 1.92
C ILE A 514 -48.29 33.36 3.36
N VAL A 515 -47.31 33.59 4.24
CA VAL A 515 -47.51 33.94 5.64
C VAL A 515 -46.89 35.32 5.86
N GLY A 516 -47.74 36.33 6.02
CA GLY A 516 -47.30 37.74 5.98
C GLY A 516 -46.73 38.09 4.60
N ASP A 517 -45.53 38.67 4.56
CA ASP A 517 -44.82 39.02 3.32
C ASP A 517 -43.83 37.94 2.85
N ARG A 518 -43.91 36.71 3.39
CA ARG A 518 -42.97 35.63 3.09
C ARG A 518 -43.67 34.40 2.53
N THR A 519 -43.04 33.80 1.52
CA THR A 519 -43.42 32.50 0.99
C THR A 519 -42.80 31.39 1.83
N GLU A 520 -43.64 30.46 2.27
CA GLU A 520 -43.26 29.27 3.03
C GLU A 520 -43.73 28.02 2.29
N THR A 521 -42.91 26.97 2.34
CA THR A 521 -43.27 25.66 1.81
C THR A 521 -43.94 24.84 2.90
N LYS A 522 -45.14 24.33 2.63
CA LYS A 522 -45.87 23.42 3.52
C LYS A 522 -45.94 22.04 2.90
N LEU A 523 -45.50 21.03 3.65
CA LEU A 523 -45.62 19.62 3.29
C LEU A 523 -46.78 18.98 4.05
N THR A 524 -47.71 18.33 3.33
CA THR A 524 -48.86 17.66 3.94
C THR A 524 -48.99 16.23 3.44
N ARG A 525 -49.10 15.26 4.35
CA ARG A 525 -49.42 13.87 3.98
C ARG A 525 -50.88 13.77 3.56
N LEU A 526 -51.15 13.18 2.39
CA LEU A 526 -52.49 13.05 1.85
C LEU A 526 -53.20 11.81 2.40
N SER A 527 -54.46 11.98 2.82
CA SER A 527 -55.39 10.86 3.09
C SER A 527 -55.86 10.24 1.78
N ALA A 528 -56.43 9.02 1.83
CA ALA A 528 -56.94 8.32 0.65
C ALA A 528 -57.86 9.19 -0.23
N THR A 529 -58.76 9.95 0.39
CA THR A 529 -59.63 10.92 -0.31
C THR A 529 -58.85 12.03 -1.00
N LYS A 530 -57.99 12.73 -0.26
CA LYS A 530 -57.16 13.81 -0.80
C LYS A 530 -56.16 13.33 -1.86
N ARG A 531 -55.75 12.06 -1.83
CA ARG A 531 -54.92 11.46 -2.90
C ARG A 531 -55.69 11.41 -4.21
N ILE A 532 -56.96 11.02 -4.18
CA ILE A 532 -57.82 11.00 -5.37
C ILE A 532 -57.96 12.43 -5.92
N ASP A 533 -58.22 13.42 -5.06
CA ASP A 533 -58.32 14.83 -5.47
C ASP A 533 -57.03 15.31 -6.15
N GLU A 534 -55.88 14.97 -5.59
CA GLU A 534 -54.58 15.35 -6.15
C GLU A 534 -54.29 14.65 -7.48
N LEU A 535 -54.57 13.34 -7.60
CA LEU A 535 -54.41 12.62 -8.86
C LEU A 535 -55.36 13.15 -9.95
N ALA A 536 -56.58 13.51 -9.58
CA ALA A 536 -57.54 14.13 -10.47
C ALA A 536 -57.07 15.52 -10.91
N ARG A 537 -56.48 16.31 -10.00
CA ARG A 537 -55.86 17.61 -10.31
C ARG A 537 -54.67 17.46 -11.26
N MET A 538 -53.78 16.50 -11.00
CA MET A 538 -52.64 16.19 -11.86
C MET A 538 -53.08 15.75 -13.27
N SER A 539 -54.23 15.07 -13.38
CA SER A 539 -54.77 14.58 -14.65
C SER A 539 -55.55 15.63 -15.43
N ALA A 540 -56.32 16.49 -14.75
CA ALA A 540 -57.23 17.45 -15.39
C ALA A 540 -56.63 18.84 -15.61
N GLY A 541 -55.50 19.15 -14.99
CA GLY A 541 -54.79 20.42 -15.12
C GLY A 541 -55.50 21.56 -14.38
N THR A 542 -56.49 22.21 -15.02
CA THR A 542 -57.07 23.48 -14.55
C THR A 542 -58.37 23.32 -13.76
N GLN A 543 -59.22 22.36 -14.10
CA GLN A 543 -60.48 22.13 -13.38
C GLN A 543 -60.70 20.64 -13.13
N VAL A 544 -60.81 20.27 -11.86
CA VAL A 544 -61.14 18.89 -11.47
C VAL A 544 -62.58 18.60 -11.86
N THR A 545 -62.77 17.68 -12.81
CA THR A 545 -64.09 17.21 -13.25
C THR A 545 -64.46 15.89 -12.57
N LYS A 546 -65.75 15.52 -12.60
CA LYS A 546 -66.19 14.21 -12.08
C LYS A 546 -65.48 13.04 -12.77
N LEU A 547 -65.30 13.12 -14.09
CA LEU A 547 -64.58 12.11 -14.88
C LEU A 547 -63.09 12.01 -14.47
N ALA A 548 -62.45 13.13 -14.14
CA ALA A 548 -61.06 13.11 -13.66
C ALA A 548 -60.93 12.42 -12.30
N VAL A 549 -61.91 12.58 -11.42
CA VAL A 549 -62.00 11.87 -10.13
C VAL A 549 -62.23 10.38 -10.33
N GLU A 550 -63.14 10.00 -11.24
CA GLU A 550 -63.37 8.59 -11.60
C GLU A 550 -62.11 7.92 -12.18
N HIS A 551 -61.40 8.60 -13.08
CA HIS A 551 -60.13 8.10 -13.62
C HIS A 551 -59.05 7.97 -12.54
N ALA A 552 -58.97 8.92 -11.59
CA ALA A 552 -58.05 8.83 -10.47
C ALA A 552 -58.35 7.63 -9.55
N HIS A 553 -59.64 7.31 -9.34
CA HIS A 553 -60.05 6.09 -8.63
C HIS A 553 -59.63 4.82 -9.38
N GLU A 554 -59.82 4.78 -10.69
CA GLU A 554 -59.42 3.65 -11.53
C GLU A 554 -57.90 3.44 -11.49
N LEU A 555 -57.11 4.51 -11.60
CA LEU A 555 -55.65 4.45 -11.49
C LEU A 555 -55.17 3.87 -10.16
N LEU A 556 -55.78 4.27 -9.04
CA LEU A 556 -55.44 3.70 -7.72
C LEU A 556 -55.80 2.22 -7.63
N THR A 557 -56.97 1.83 -8.18
CA THR A 557 -57.41 0.43 -8.17
C THR A 557 -56.46 -0.45 -8.97
N LEU A 558 -56.08 -0.02 -10.18
CA LEU A 558 -55.10 -0.70 -11.02
C LEU A 558 -53.73 -0.78 -10.34
N ALA A 559 -53.30 0.30 -9.69
CA ALA A 559 -52.05 0.30 -8.93
C ALA A 559 -52.06 -0.72 -7.78
N ASP A 560 -53.16 -0.82 -7.04
CA ASP A 560 -53.32 -1.78 -5.96
C ASP A 560 -53.33 -3.23 -6.47
N GLU A 561 -53.98 -3.50 -7.61
CA GLU A 561 -53.94 -4.82 -8.26
C GLU A 561 -52.52 -5.24 -8.69
N VAL A 562 -51.76 -4.30 -9.28
CA VAL A 562 -50.37 -4.56 -9.70
C VAL A 562 -49.48 -4.84 -8.49
N LYS A 563 -49.60 -4.03 -7.42
CA LYS A 563 -48.86 -4.26 -6.17
C LYS A 563 -49.22 -5.60 -5.53
N ALA A 564 -50.50 -5.97 -5.51
CA ALA A 564 -50.96 -7.24 -4.96
C ALA A 564 -50.44 -8.45 -5.75
N LYS A 565 -50.48 -8.41 -7.09
CA LYS A 565 -49.93 -9.48 -7.94
C LYS A 565 -48.45 -9.72 -7.66
N ARG A 566 -47.66 -8.67 -7.47
CA ARG A 566 -46.23 -8.81 -7.17
C ARG A 566 -45.95 -9.37 -5.78
N GLN A 567 -46.78 -9.06 -4.79
CA GLN A 567 -46.67 -9.67 -3.46
C GLN A 567 -46.99 -11.17 -3.46
N SER A 568 -47.77 -11.67 -4.43
CA SER A 568 -48.12 -13.09 -4.55
C SER A 568 -47.13 -13.96 -5.33
N ILE A 569 -46.14 -13.35 -6.00
CA ILE A 569 -45.13 -14.04 -6.83
C ILE A 569 -43.81 -14.29 -6.05
N LYS A 570 -43.61 -13.58 -4.93
CA LYS A 570 -42.57 -13.88 -3.92
C LYS A 570 -43.08 -14.96 -2.97
#